data_AF-A0A1Y4EAK8-F1
#
_entry.id   AF-A0A1Y4EAK8-F1
#
_cell.length_a   1.000
_cell.length_b   1.000
_cell.length_c   1.000
_cell.angle_alpha   90.00
_cell.angle_beta   90.00
_cell.angle_gamma   90.00
#
_symmetry.space_group_name_H-M   'P 1'
#
loop_
_entity.id
_entity.type
_entity.pdbx_description
1 polymer ?
#
loop_
_entity_poly.entity_id
_entity_poly.type
_entity_poly.pdbx_seq_one_letter_code
_entity_poly.pdbx_strand_id
1 'polypeptide(L)' 'MEEGDGEANVAYYCLHKFHWPPSLFLEMTAREKAFVIAAIRKKTAADKKEADRLRSKKR' A
#
# COMPACT_ATOMS: atom_id res chain seq x y z
N MET A 1 -15.61 -6.16 -0.98
CA MET A 1 -14.40 -5.39 -1.33
C MET A 1 -14.87 -3.98 -1.52
N GLU A 2 -14.60 -3.08 -0.58
CA GLU A 2 -14.91 -1.65 -0.73
C GLU A 2 -13.91 -1.05 -1.70
N GLU A 3 -14.35 -0.88 -2.95
CA GLU A 3 -13.53 -0.36 -4.06
C GLU A 3 -13.29 1.16 -3.95
N GLY A 4 -13.93 1.85 -2.99
CA GLY A 4 -13.72 3.28 -2.72
C GLY A 4 -12.62 3.60 -1.69
N ASP A 5 -12.25 2.65 -0.83
CA ASP A 5 -11.28 2.87 0.27
C ASP A 5 -9.84 2.47 -0.08
N GLY A 6 -9.64 1.80 -1.22
CA GLY A 6 -8.33 1.28 -1.63
C GLY A 6 -7.34 2.37 -2.02
N GLU A 7 -7.78 3.39 -2.75
CA GLU A 7 -6.91 4.45 -3.29
C GLU A 7 -6.50 5.45 -2.21
N ALA A 8 -7.41 5.83 -1.31
CA ALA A 8 -7.10 6.73 -0.20
C ALA A 8 -6.08 6.12 0.77
N ASN A 9 -6.24 4.82 1.08
CA ASN A 9 -5.28 4.10 1.92
C ASN A 9 -3.92 3.93 1.24
N VAL A 10 -3.89 3.73 -0.08
CA VAL A 10 -2.65 3.70 -0.86
C VAL A 10 -1.97 5.06 -0.88
N ALA A 11 -2.71 6.15 -1.14
CA ALA A 11 -2.18 7.50 -1.10
C ALA A 11 -1.60 7.84 0.27
N TYR A 12 -2.31 7.50 1.36
CA TYR A 12 -1.80 7.63 2.73
C TYR A 12 -0.52 6.83 2.94
N TYR A 13 -0.45 5.59 2.46
CA TYR A 13 0.75 4.76 2.55
C TYR A 13 1.94 5.35 1.77
N CYS A 14 1.69 5.92 0.58
CA CYS A 14 2.71 6.64 -0.20
C CYS A 14 3.24 7.87 0.55
N LEU A 15 2.36 8.67 1.16
CA LEU A 15 2.76 9.83 1.97
C LEU A 15 3.58 9.40 3.19
N HIS A 16 3.12 8.41 3.95
CA HIS A 16 3.72 8.04 5.24
C HIS A 16 4.96 7.15 5.15
N LYS A 17 5.04 6.27 4.15
CA LYS A 17 6.13 5.28 4.01
C LYS A 17 7.14 5.66 2.93
N PHE A 18 6.67 6.25 1.83
CA PHE A 18 7.54 6.66 0.73
C PHE A 18 7.91 8.15 0.79
N HIS A 19 7.28 8.93 1.69
CA HIS A 19 7.49 10.38 1.81
C HIS A 19 7.32 11.13 0.48
N TRP A 20 6.45 10.60 -0.39
CA TRP A 20 6.14 11.25 -1.65
C TRP A 20 5.18 12.40 -1.41
N PRO A 21 5.36 13.55 -2.08
CA PRO A 21 4.38 14.61 -2.03
C PRO A 21 3.08 14.13 -2.71
N PRO A 22 1.89 14.52 -2.21
CA PRO A 22 0.61 14.08 -2.76
C PRO A 22 0.44 14.50 -4.23
N SER A 23 1.05 15.63 -4.64
CA SER A 23 1.08 16.08 -6.03
C SER A 23 1.69 15.05 -6.97
N LEU A 24 2.77 14.37 -6.56
CA LEU A 24 3.43 13.36 -7.38
C LEU A 24 2.49 12.19 -7.69
N PHE A 25 1.70 11.75 -6.70
CA PHE A 25 0.70 10.71 -6.93
C PHE A 25 -0.45 11.21 -7.79
N LEU A 26 -0.88 12.47 -7.64
CA LEU A 26 -1.96 13.04 -8.46
C LEU A 26 -1.55 13.19 -9.94
N GLU A 27 -0.31 13.58 -10.19
CA GLU A 27 0.26 13.80 -11.53
C GLU A 27 0.58 12.49 -12.26
N MET A 28 0.68 11.35 -11.56
CA MET A 28 0.91 10.05 -12.16
C MET A 28 -0.21 9.62 -13.13
N THR A 29 0.19 8.91 -14.19
CA THR A 29 -0.75 8.29 -15.12
C THR A 29 -1.54 7.16 -14.44
N ALA A 30 -2.74 6.84 -14.95
CA ALA A 30 -3.56 5.76 -14.41
C ALA A 30 -2.81 4.40 -14.35
N ARG A 31 -1.90 4.16 -15.30
CA ARG A 31 -1.07 2.95 -15.34
C ARG A 31 -0.06 2.91 -14.18
N GLU A 32 0.60 4.02 -13.91
CA GLU A 32 1.55 4.13 -12.80
C GLU A 32 0.85 4.03 -11.44
N LYS A 33 -0.30 4.70 -11.29
CA LYS A 33 -1.16 4.55 -10.11
C LYS A 33 -1.54 3.09 -9.86
N ALA A 34 -2.01 2.39 -10.90
CA ALA A 34 -2.35 0.96 -10.81
C ALA A 34 -1.14 0.09 -10.40
N PHE A 35 0.05 0.39 -10.94
CA PHE A 35 1.27 -0.32 -10.56
C PHE A 35 1.64 -0.10 -9.09
N VAL A 36 1.60 1.14 -8.62
CA VAL A 36 1.88 1.50 -7.22
C VAL A 36 0.88 0.83 -6.27
N ILE A 37 -0.41 0.87 -6.60
CA ILE A 37 -1.47 0.19 -5.84
C ILE A 37 -1.19 -1.33 -5.77
N ALA A 38 -0.86 -1.97 -6.90
CA ALA A 38 -0.56 -3.40 -6.93
C ALA A 38 0.70 -3.75 -6.10
N ALA A 39 1.75 -2.93 -6.19
CA ALA A 39 2.97 -3.11 -5.42
C ALA A 39 2.73 -3.01 -3.91
N ILE A 40 1.94 -2.03 -3.48
CA ILE A 40 1.58 -1.84 -2.07
C ILE A 40 0.75 -3.01 -1.57
N ARG A 41 -0.29 -3.43 -2.31
CA ARG A 41 -1.10 -4.59 -1.93
C ARG A 41 -0.25 -5.86 -1.76
N LYS A 42 0.73 -6.08 -2.65
CA LYS A 42 1.67 -7.20 -2.54
C LYS A 42 2.53 -7.10 -1.28
N LYS A 43 3.05 -5.90 -0.97
CA LYS A 43 3.87 -5.66 0.22
C LYS A 43 3.07 -5.84 1.52
N THR A 44 1.88 -5.26 1.61
CA THR A 44 1.00 -5.39 2.78
C THR A 44 0.59 -6.85 3.03
N ALA A 45 0.30 -7.62 1.98
CA ALA A 45 0.01 -9.05 2.11
C ALA A 45 1.22 -9.84 2.64
N ALA A 46 2.43 -9.54 2.14
CA ALA A 46 3.65 -10.18 2.62
C ALA A 46 3.97 -9.81 4.08
N ASP A 47 3.83 -8.53 4.43
CA ASP A 47 4.06 -8.00 5.78
C ASP A 47 3.08 -8.63 6.79
N LYS A 48 1.79 -8.71 6.44
CA LYS A 48 0.78 -9.39 7.25
C LYS A 48 1.12 -10.87 7.48
N LYS A 49 1.61 -11.58 6.45
CA LYS A 49 2.01 -12.98 6.57
C LYS A 49 3.24 -13.14 7.48
N GLU A 50 4.19 -12.23 7.40
CA GLU A 50 5.37 -12.23 8.26
C GLU A 50 5.03 -11.88 9.71
N ALA A 51 4.20 -10.87 9.93
CA ALA A 51 3.69 -10.49 11.24
C ALA A 51 2.91 -11.65 11.90
N ASP A 52 2.06 -12.35 11.16
CA ASP A 52 1.33 -13.52 11.65
C ASP A 52 2.28 -14.67 12.02
N ARG A 53 3.30 -14.93 11.18
CA ARG A 53 4.35 -15.93 11.46
C ARG A 53 5.15 -15.59 12.71
N LEU A 54 5.51 -14.32 12.91
CA LEU A 54 6.21 -13.84 14.11
C LEU A 54 5.33 -13.95 15.36
N ARG A 55 4.03 -13.66 15.22
CA ARG A 55 3.06 -13.74 16.32
C ARG A 55 2.75 -15.18 16.72
N SER A 56 2.70 -16.09 15.74
CA SER A 56 2.55 -17.54 15.96
C SER A 56 3.77 -18.17 16.64
N LYS A 57 4.99 -17.73 16.30
CA LYS A 57 6.23 -18.15 16.99
C LYS A 57 6.38 -17.64 18.42
N LYS A 58 5.62 -16.61 18.82
CA LYS A 58 5.62 -16.04 20.18
C LYS A 58 4.59 -16.70 21.10
N ARG A 59 3.77 -17.62 20.60
CA ARG A 59 2.80 -18.40 21.39
C ARG A 59 3.37 -19.75 21.81
#